data_AF-A0A7V2QJF6-F1
#
_entry.id   AF-A0A7V2QJF6-F1
#
_cell.length_a   1.000
_cell.length_b   1.000
_cell.length_c   1.000
_cell.angle_alpha   90.00
_cell.angle_beta   90.00
_cell.angle_gamma   90.00
#
_symmetry.space_group_name_H-M   'P 1'
#
loop_
_entity.id
_entity.type
_entity.pdbx_description
1 polymer ?
#
loop_
_entity_poly.entity_id
_entity_poly.type
_entity_poly.pdbx_seq_one_letter_code
_entity_poly.pdbx_strand_id
1 'polypeptide(L)'
;MKSTGRIITTVIVVALAALAIWGWLALPHQAAEGEEGPWGGVDVTVIEKYAVDAGREPIDPYINTDQGDLLLFVFALGGAVGGFVAGYSWRRLVAGKS
;
A
#
# COMPACT_ATOMS: atom_id res chain seq x y z
N MET A 1 30.85 -27.35 -13.13
CA MET A 1 29.75 -27.47 -12.15
C MET A 1 29.31 -26.13 -11.51
N LYS A 2 30.13 -25.07 -11.45
CA LYS A 2 29.76 -23.76 -10.86
C LYS A 2 28.82 -22.89 -11.72
N SER A 3 28.82 -23.07 -13.04
CA SER A 3 27.98 -22.31 -13.97
C SER A 3 26.52 -22.80 -13.98
N THR A 4 26.30 -24.10 -13.82
CA THR A 4 24.97 -24.73 -13.86
C THR A 4 24.03 -24.17 -12.79
N GLY A 5 24.52 -23.96 -11.56
CA GLY A 5 23.73 -23.35 -10.49
C GLY A 5 23.35 -21.89 -10.76
N ARG A 6 24.27 -21.10 -11.34
CA ARG A 6 23.99 -19.70 -11.71
C ARG A 6 22.95 -19.61 -12.84
N ILE A 7 23.01 -20.52 -13.81
CA ILE A 7 22.03 -20.60 -14.91
C ILE A 7 20.64 -20.91 -14.33
N ILE A 8 20.54 -21.89 -13.42
CA ILE A 8 19.27 -22.26 -12.79
C ILE A 8 18.69 -21.08 -12.00
N THR A 9 19.50 -20.38 -11.19
CA THR A 9 19.04 -19.21 -10.43
C THR A 9 18.54 -18.11 -11.35
N THR A 10 19.28 -17.78 -12.42
CA THR A 10 18.85 -16.74 -13.36
C THR A 10 17.55 -17.10 -14.06
N VAL A 11 17.39 -18.37 -14.47
CA VAL A 11 16.14 -18.84 -15.12
C VAL A 11 14.94 -18.73 -14.16
N ILE A 12 15.11 -19.11 -12.90
CA ILE A 12 14.04 -19.00 -11.89
C ILE A 12 13.66 -17.53 -11.67
N VAL A 13 14.64 -16.64 -11.52
CA VAL A 13 14.37 -15.20 -11.32
C VAL A 13 13.63 -14.60 -12.51
N VAL A 14 14.06 -14.93 -13.74
CA VAL A 14 13.40 -14.46 -14.96
C VAL A 14 11.97 -15.01 -15.07
N ALA A 15 11.76 -16.29 -14.73
CA ALA A 15 10.42 -16.89 -14.75
C ALA A 15 9.48 -16.24 -13.72
N LEU A 16 9.96 -15.97 -12.50
CA LEU A 16 9.18 -15.27 -11.47
C LEU A 16 8.85 -13.83 -11.88
N ALA A 17 9.81 -13.11 -12.49
CA ALA A 17 9.59 -11.77 -13.00
C ALA A 17 8.54 -11.77 -14.13
N ALA A 18 8.63 -12.72 -15.06
CA ALA A 18 7.66 -12.87 -16.15
C ALA A 18 6.25 -13.20 -15.63
N LEU A 19 6.13 -14.07 -14.62
CA LEU A 19 4.85 -14.39 -13.97
C LEU A 19 4.26 -13.17 -13.25
N ALA A 20 5.10 -12.38 -12.57
CA ALA A 20 4.66 -11.16 -11.90
C ALA A 20 4.17 -10.11 -12.91
N ILE A 21 4.89 -9.92 -14.03
CA ILE A 21 4.49 -9.00 -15.10
C ILE A 21 3.21 -9.49 -15.77
N TRP A 22 3.09 -10.79 -16.04
CA TRP A 22 1.88 -11.35 -16.61
C TRP A 22 0.68 -11.22 -15.68
N GLY A 23 0.87 -11.46 -14.37
CA GLY A 23 -0.17 -11.20 -13.36
C GLY A 23 -0.60 -9.74 -13.33
N TRP A 24 0.36 -8.81 -13.42
CA TRP A 24 0.06 -7.37 -13.48
C TRP A 24 -0.70 -6.96 -14.74
N LEU A 25 -0.41 -7.57 -15.89
CA LEU A 25 -1.07 -7.28 -17.16
C LEU A 25 -2.43 -7.99 -17.32
N ALA A 26 -2.58 -9.19 -16.75
CA ALA A 26 -3.76 -10.03 -16.92
C ALA A 26 -4.84 -9.75 -15.86
N LEU A 27 -4.48 -9.16 -14.73
CA LEU A 27 -5.47 -8.70 -13.77
C LEU A 27 -6.14 -7.43 -14.32
N PRO A 28 -7.49 -7.38 -14.36
CA PRO A 28 -8.17 -6.12 -14.59
C PRO A 28 -7.70 -5.14 -13.52
N HIS A 29 -7.19 -3.99 -13.93
CA HIS A 29 -6.89 -2.88 -13.03
C HIS A 29 -8.23 -2.29 -12.57
N GLN A 30 -8.94 -3.03 -11.72
CA GLN A 30 -9.98 -2.45 -10.90
C GLN A 30 -9.23 -1.49 -9.98
N ALA A 31 -9.12 -0.23 -10.43
CA ALA A 31 -9.04 0.86 -9.50
C ALA A 31 -10.13 0.57 -8.46
N ALA A 32 -9.74 0.48 -7.20
CA ALA A 32 -10.69 0.45 -6.11
C ALA A 32 -11.37 1.83 -6.05
N GLU A 33 -12.15 2.16 -7.08
CA GLU A 33 -13.27 3.06 -6.91
C GLU A 33 -14.16 2.35 -5.92
N GLY A 34 -14.33 2.94 -4.73
CA GLY A 34 -15.09 2.36 -3.65
C GLY A 34 -16.46 1.93 -4.16
N GLU A 35 -16.61 0.63 -4.43
CA GLU A 35 -17.90 0.09 -4.79
C GLU A 35 -18.83 0.33 -3.60
N GLU A 36 -19.98 0.95 -3.89
CA GLU A 36 -21.18 0.92 -3.04
C GLU A 36 -21.74 -0.51 -2.96
N GLY A 37 -20.90 -1.47 -2.58
CA GLY A 37 -21.33 -2.82 -2.25
C GLY A 37 -22.15 -2.82 -0.97
N PRO A 38 -22.74 -3.97 -0.60
CA PRO A 38 -23.48 -4.13 0.67
C PRO A 38 -22.63 -3.90 1.94
N TRP A 39 -21.34 -3.62 1.76
CA TRP A 39 -20.37 -3.21 2.77
C TRP A 39 -19.83 -1.80 2.50
N GLY A 40 -20.67 -0.89 2.00
CA GLY A 40 -20.37 0.54 1.99
C GLY A 40 -19.86 0.96 3.36
N GLY A 41 -18.82 1.79 3.38
CA GLY A 41 -18.05 2.12 4.59
C GLY A 41 -18.95 2.37 5.81
N VAL A 42 -18.53 1.86 6.97
CA VAL A 42 -19.25 2.01 8.26
C VAL A 42 -19.63 3.48 8.54
N ASP A 43 -18.86 4.43 8.01
CA ASP A 43 -19.14 5.86 8.06
C ASP A 43 -20.51 6.22 7.44
N VAL A 44 -20.80 5.74 6.23
CA VAL A 44 -22.03 6.06 5.49
C VAL A 44 -23.26 5.53 6.22
N THR A 45 -23.21 4.30 6.73
CA THR A 45 -24.39 3.65 7.32
C THR A 45 -24.69 4.08 8.75
N VAL A 46 -23.70 4.56 9.49
CA VAL A 46 -23.85 4.93 10.90
C VAL A 46 -23.94 6.44 11.07
N ILE A 47 -23.06 7.22 10.43
CA ILE A 47 -22.93 8.65 10.72
C ILE A 47 -24.05 9.45 10.07
N GLU A 48 -24.51 9.07 8.88
CA GLU A 48 -25.60 9.76 8.18
C GLU A 48 -26.93 9.71 8.97
N LYS A 49 -27.24 8.55 9.56
CA LYS A 49 -28.45 8.37 10.39
C LYS A 49 -28.43 9.24 11.65
N TYR A 50 -27.29 9.36 12.33
CA TYR A 50 -27.16 10.21 13.52
C TYR A 50 -27.03 11.70 13.19
N ALA A 51 -26.49 12.07 12.02
CA ALA A 51 -26.37 13.46 11.57
C ALA A 51 -27.74 14.08 11.24
N VAL A 52 -28.62 13.30 10.60
CA VAL A 52 -30.01 13.68 10.31
C VAL A 52 -30.81 13.83 11.61
N ASP A 53 -30.67 12.90 12.55
CA ASP A 53 -31.33 12.97 13.87
C ASP A 53 -30.82 14.16 14.72
N ALA A 54 -29.61 14.66 14.45
CA ALA A 54 -29.01 15.81 15.13
C ALA A 54 -29.19 17.16 14.41
N GLY A 55 -29.93 17.21 13.29
CA GLY A 55 -30.22 18.45 12.55
C GLY A 55 -29.02 19.13 11.93
N ARG A 56 -27.95 18.38 11.64
CA ARG A 56 -26.73 18.88 10.99
C ARG A 56 -26.67 18.27 9.59
N GLU A 57 -26.83 19.11 8.56
CA GLU A 57 -26.57 18.67 7.19
C GLU A 57 -25.13 18.13 7.09
N PRO A 58 -24.92 16.98 6.43
CA PRO A 58 -23.59 16.43 6.23
C PRO A 58 -22.71 17.46 5.54
N ILE A 59 -21.63 17.87 6.20
CA ILE A 59 -20.62 18.74 5.61
C ILE A 59 -19.62 17.83 4.91
N ASP A 60 -19.37 18.08 3.62
CA ASP A 60 -18.34 17.35 2.88
C ASP A 60 -17.00 17.41 3.62
N PRO A 61 -16.29 16.28 3.79
CA PRO A 61 -15.00 16.27 4.46
C PRO A 61 -14.02 17.21 3.74
N TYR A 62 -13.45 18.17 4.46
CA TYR A 62 -12.43 19.09 3.91
C TYR A 62 -11.17 18.36 3.40
N ILE A 63 -10.93 17.12 3.87
CA ILE A 63 -9.83 16.26 3.43
C ILE A 63 -10.40 14.86 3.20
N ASN A 64 -10.72 14.57 1.94
CA ASN A 64 -11.12 13.23 1.50
C ASN A 64 -9.89 12.33 1.48
N THR A 65 -9.63 11.63 2.58
CA THR A 65 -8.52 10.67 2.69
C THR A 65 -8.76 9.40 1.88
N ASP A 66 -10.03 9.18 1.49
CA ASP A 66 -10.50 8.01 0.74
C ASP A 66 -10.58 8.25 -0.77
N GLN A 67 -10.51 9.51 -1.23
CA GLN A 67 -10.45 9.85 -2.66
C GLN A 67 -8.99 10.01 -3.10
N GLY A 68 -8.37 8.89 -3.44
CA GLY A 68 -7.04 8.81 -4.03
C GLY A 68 -5.97 8.20 -3.13
N ASP A 69 -4.72 8.28 -3.57
CA ASP A 69 -3.60 7.50 -3.01
C ASP A 69 -2.81 8.25 -1.90
N LEU A 70 -3.43 9.25 -1.27
CA LEU A 70 -2.74 10.15 -0.32
C LEU A 70 -2.30 9.41 0.96
N LEU A 71 -3.16 8.53 1.48
CA LEU A 71 -2.82 7.70 2.64
C LEU A 71 -1.65 6.77 2.33
N LEU A 72 -1.66 6.11 1.16
CA LEU A 72 -0.58 5.24 0.73
C LEU A 72 0.71 6.03 0.50
N PHE A 73 0.62 7.24 -0.06
CA PHE A 73 1.75 8.13 -0.26
C PHE A 73 2.41 8.51 1.07
N VAL A 74 1.63 8.94 2.06
CA VAL A 74 2.15 9.28 3.40
C VAL A 74 2.71 8.04 4.10
N PHE A 75 2.05 6.89 3.96
CA PHE A 75 2.53 5.61 4.49
C PHE A 75 3.88 5.22 3.88
N ALA A 76 4.01 5.30 2.55
CA ALA A 76 5.25 5.00 1.84
C ALA A 76 6.37 5.98 2.22
N LEU A 77 6.06 7.27 2.34
CA LEU A 77 7.01 8.28 2.78
C LEU A 77 7.48 8.03 4.22
N GLY A 78 6.56 7.72 5.13
CA GLY A 78 6.87 7.36 6.51
C GLY A 78 7.72 6.09 6.60
N GLY A 79 7.38 5.07 5.81
CA GLY A 79 8.14 3.82 5.71
C GLY A 79 9.56 4.04 5.17
N ALA A 80 9.72 4.89 4.16
CA ALA A 80 11.02 5.25 3.63
C ALA A 80 11.87 5.97 4.70
N VAL A 81 11.35 7.04 5.31
CA VAL A 81 12.06 7.79 6.35
C VAL A 81 12.41 6.89 7.54
N GLY A 82 11.44 6.11 8.03
CA GLY A 82 11.64 5.18 9.14
C GLY A 82 12.67 4.09 8.82
N GLY A 83 12.61 3.51 7.63
CA GLY A 83 13.57 2.52 7.16
C GLY A 83 15.00 3.08 7.06
N PHE A 84 15.16 4.30 6.56
CA PHE A 84 16.46 4.97 6.51
C PHE A 84 17.01 5.28 7.91
N VAL A 85 16.19 5.79 8.82
CA VAL A 85 16.60 6.10 10.21
C VAL A 85 16.97 4.82 10.97
N ALA A 86 16.14 3.78 10.87
CA ALA A 86 16.41 2.49 11.49
C ALA A 86 17.69 1.85 10.91
N GLY A 87 17.86 1.88 9.59
CA GLY A 87 19.06 1.37 8.92
C GLY A 87 20.34 2.12 9.30
N TYR A 88 20.29 3.45 9.41
CA TYR A 88 21.43 4.26 9.84
C TYR A 88 21.79 4.01 11.31
N SER A 89 20.78 3.88 12.17
CA SER A 89 20.96 3.55 13.59
C SER A 89 21.55 2.15 13.76
N TRP A 90 21.05 1.17 13.01
CA TRP A 90 21.60 -0.18 12.96
C TRP A 90 23.06 -0.19 12.50
N ARG A 91 23.39 0.55 11.45
CA ARG A 91 24.78 0.74 11.00
C ARG A 91 25.65 1.33 12.12
N ARG A 92 25.17 2.32 12.86
CA ARG A 92 25.93 2.88 14.01
C ARG A 92 26.14 1.86 15.13
N LEU A 93 25.14 1.06 15.46
CA LEU A 93 25.21 0.08 16.55
C LEU A 93 26.09 -1.13 16.19
N VAL A 94 26.10 -1.56 14.93
CA VAL A 94 26.80 -2.77 14.48
C VAL A 94 28.17 -2.47 13.86
N ALA A 95 28.31 -1.38 13.10
CA ALA A 95 29.58 -1.01 12.45
C ALA A 95 30.44 -0.03 13.29
N GLY A 96 29.94 0.47 14.42
CA GLY A 96 30.66 1.35 15.33
C GLY A 96 31.53 0.63 16.37
N LYS A 97 31.79 -0.67 16.21
CA LYS A 97 32.67 -1.44 17.09
C LYS A 97 33.89 -1.91 16.30
N SER A 98 34.84 -0.97 16.12
CA SER A 98 36.24 -1.25 15.77
C SER A 98 37.15 -0.60 16.80
#